data_AF-A0A099KMR9-F1
#
_entry.id   AF-A0A099KMR9-F1
#
_cell.length_a   1.000
_cell.length_b   1.000
_cell.length_c   1.000
_cell.angle_alpha   90.00
_cell.angle_beta   90.00
_cell.angle_gamma   90.00
#
_symmetry.space_group_name_H-M   'P 1'
#
loop_
_entity.id
_entity.type
_entity.pdbx_description
1 polymer ?
#
loop_
_entity_poly.entity_id
_entity_poly.type
_entity_poly.pdbx_seq_one_letter_code
_entity_poly.pdbx_strand_id
1 'polypeptide(L)'
;MQAEKNIPDYLTDDFSMYLENVTSLTDPENPELLSIYLTNLFEQLKATPLLFTGMVDQLAMAITTKIRIDSKNLAQIDLSSEPLWEDVKPFVGVHADARACVTQIMKEAQQDLKVAVLLIHFYNRYDATPLKAEEVDVEQIDDYNSDDYDENY
;
A
#
# COMPACT_ATOMS: atom_id res chain seq x y z
N MET A 1 -12.25 -20.99 7.41
CA MET A 1 -10.97 -21.41 6.81
C MET A 1 -10.21 -20.13 6.50
N GLN A 2 -9.36 -19.70 7.43
CA GLN A 2 -8.55 -18.50 7.28
C GLN A 2 -7.44 -18.84 6.29
N ALA A 3 -7.32 -18.11 5.19
CA ALA A 3 -6.14 -18.22 4.36
C ALA A 3 -4.96 -17.77 5.21
N GLU A 4 -4.18 -18.71 5.73
CA GLU A 4 -2.82 -18.46 6.21
C GLU A 4 -2.07 -17.85 5.04
N LYS A 5 -1.98 -16.52 5.01
CA LYS A 5 -1.19 -15.81 4.02
C LYS A 5 0.26 -16.08 4.41
N ASN A 6 0.88 -17.03 3.71
CA ASN A 6 2.28 -17.39 3.87
C ASN A 6 3.16 -16.18 3.57
N ILE A 7 3.46 -15.38 4.60
CA ILE A 7 4.56 -14.44 4.58
C ILE A 7 5.84 -15.27 4.62
N PRO A 8 6.78 -15.11 3.69
CA PRO A 8 8.04 -15.84 3.72
C PRO A 8 8.84 -15.54 4.99
N ASP A 9 9.55 -16.55 5.52
CA ASP A 9 10.30 -16.45 6.79
C ASP A 9 11.27 -15.26 6.82
N TYR A 10 11.90 -14.94 5.67
CA TYR A 10 12.85 -13.82 5.57
C TYR A 10 12.20 -12.43 5.67
N LEU A 11 10.87 -12.32 5.62
CA LEU A 11 10.12 -11.07 5.78
C LEU A 11 9.29 -11.03 7.06
N THR A 12 9.19 -12.12 7.81
CA THR A 12 8.21 -12.25 8.91
C THR A 12 8.37 -11.15 9.95
N ASP A 13 9.61 -10.86 10.39
CA ASP A 13 9.88 -9.87 11.41
C ASP A 13 9.59 -8.45 10.91
N ASP A 14 10.13 -8.10 9.74
CA ASP A 14 9.92 -6.79 9.10
C ASP A 14 8.44 -6.54 8.78
N PHE A 15 7.72 -7.58 8.33
CA PHE A 15 6.30 -7.51 8.04
C PHE A 15 5.46 -7.31 9.29
N SER A 16 5.82 -7.98 10.39
CA SER A 16 5.13 -7.81 11.68
C SER A 16 5.27 -6.37 12.18
N MET A 17 6.50 -5.82 12.12
CA MET A 17 6.77 -4.44 12.49
C MET A 17 6.03 -3.43 11.60
N TYR A 18 6.04 -3.64 10.28
CA TYR A 18 5.29 -2.81 9.34
C TYR A 18 3.77 -2.85 9.60
N LEU A 19 3.21 -4.04 9.80
CA LEU A 19 1.79 -4.23 10.09
C LEU A 19 1.39 -3.55 11.40
N GLU A 20 2.21 -3.69 12.45
CA GLU A 20 1.99 -3.02 13.74
C GLU A 20 1.97 -1.50 13.56
N ASN A 21 2.94 -0.93 12.85
CA ASN A 21 3.01 0.52 12.60
C ASN A 21 1.79 1.05 11.85
N VAL A 22 1.38 0.38 10.75
CA VAL A 22 0.21 0.79 9.98
C VAL A 22 -1.07 0.67 10.81
N THR A 23 -1.23 -0.42 11.56
CA THR A 23 -2.40 -0.63 12.43
C THR A 23 -2.47 0.41 13.55
N SER A 24 -1.33 0.76 14.16
CA SER A 24 -1.25 1.74 15.26
C SER A 24 -1.71 3.15 14.85
N LEU A 25 -1.61 3.48 13.56
CA LEU A 25 -2.02 4.77 12.99
C LEU A 25 -3.39 4.72 12.31
N THR A 26 -4.00 3.54 12.25
CA THR A 26 -5.35 3.37 11.71
C THR A 26 -6.36 3.58 12.83
N ASP A 27 -6.83 4.81 12.96
CA ASP A 27 -7.80 5.21 13.98
C ASP A 27 -9.16 5.54 13.34
N PRO A 28 -10.24 4.77 13.63
CA PRO A 28 -11.59 5.08 13.14
C PRO A 28 -12.12 6.44 13.57
N GLU A 29 -11.66 6.97 14.71
CA GLU A 29 -12.03 8.30 15.20
C GLU A 29 -11.22 9.41 14.52
N ASN A 30 -10.07 9.07 13.92
CA ASN A 30 -9.21 9.99 13.18
C ASN A 30 -8.69 9.35 11.87
N PRO A 31 -9.55 9.19 10.84
CA PRO A 31 -9.22 8.45 9.62
C PRO A 31 -8.07 9.08 8.80
N GLU A 32 -7.78 10.37 9.00
CA GLU A 32 -6.70 11.08 8.31
C GLU A 32 -5.33 10.90 8.99
N LEU A 33 -5.26 10.29 10.16
CA LEU A 33 -4.01 10.15 10.91
C LEU A 33 -2.93 9.46 10.08
N LEU A 34 -3.27 8.31 9.49
CA LEU A 34 -2.35 7.56 8.63
C LEU A 34 -1.99 8.36 7.37
N SER A 35 -2.95 8.94 6.65
CA SER A 35 -2.70 9.67 5.40
C SER A 35 -1.76 10.86 5.62
N ILE A 36 -1.95 11.61 6.71
CA ILE A 36 -1.11 12.74 7.10
C ILE A 36 0.28 12.25 7.48
N TYR A 37 0.38 11.18 8.26
CA TYR A 37 1.66 10.60 8.67
C TYR A 37 2.49 10.17 7.47
N LEU A 38 1.91 9.39 6.55
CA LEU A 38 2.59 8.91 5.33
C LEU A 38 3.04 10.08 4.44
N THR A 39 2.22 11.14 4.33
CA THR A 39 2.59 12.35 3.59
C THR A 39 3.82 13.02 4.20
N ASN A 40 3.83 13.22 5.51
CA ASN A 40 4.96 13.83 6.21
C ASN A 40 6.22 12.97 6.13
N LEU A 41 6.07 11.65 6.25
CA LEU A 41 7.17 10.69 6.18
C LEU A 41 7.84 10.72 4.80
N PHE A 42 7.04 10.81 3.74
CA PHE A 42 7.58 10.95 2.39
C PHE A 42 8.30 12.27 2.16
N GLU A 43 7.81 13.39 2.70
CA GLU A 43 8.52 14.67 2.58
C GLU A 43 9.88 14.65 3.31
N GLN A 44 9.97 13.97 4.47
CA GLN A 44 11.23 13.73 5.15
C GLN A 44 12.19 12.87 4.31
N LEU A 45 11.67 11.79 3.71
CA LEU A 45 12.44 10.93 2.82
C LEU A 45 12.93 11.68 1.58
N LYS A 46 12.11 12.56 0.99
CA LYS A 46 12.53 13.42 -0.13
C LYS A 46 13.66 14.36 0.25
N ALA A 47 13.60 14.95 1.44
CA ALA A 47 14.63 15.85 1.93
C ALA A 47 15.94 15.11 2.27
N THR A 48 15.85 13.86 2.74
CA THR A 48 17.01 13.02 3.08
C THR A 48 16.75 11.58 2.61
N PRO A 49 17.12 11.24 1.35
CA PRO A 49 16.75 9.95 0.73
C PRO A 49 17.22 8.69 1.46
N LEU A 50 18.24 8.77 2.30
CA LEU A 50 18.75 7.63 3.09
C LEU A 50 18.34 7.69 4.56
N LEU A 51 17.34 8.51 4.91
CA LEU A 51 16.88 8.70 6.29
C LEU A 51 16.46 7.38 6.96
N PHE A 52 15.88 6.47 6.18
CA PHE A 52 15.34 5.20 6.68
C PHE A 52 16.20 3.98 6.35
N THR A 53 17.50 4.18 6.05
CA THR A 53 18.41 3.03 5.87
C THR A 53 18.45 2.18 7.13
N GLY A 54 18.20 0.87 6.99
CA GLY A 54 18.05 -0.08 8.09
C GLY A 54 16.69 -0.03 8.81
N MET A 55 15.75 0.82 8.39
CA MET A 55 14.37 0.90 8.90
C MET A 55 13.38 0.66 7.76
N VAL A 56 13.31 -0.60 7.31
CA VAL A 56 12.58 -0.99 6.08
C VAL A 56 11.06 -0.82 6.19
N ASP A 57 10.52 -0.91 7.41
CA ASP A 57 9.12 -0.62 7.74
C ASP A 57 8.79 0.86 7.50
N GLN A 58 9.63 1.77 7.99
CA GLN A 58 9.47 3.21 7.78
C GLN A 58 9.65 3.58 6.31
N LEU A 59 10.64 2.96 5.65
CA LEU A 59 10.82 3.14 4.21
C LEU A 59 9.59 2.66 3.43
N ALA A 60 9.03 1.50 3.76
CA ALA A 60 7.81 0.98 3.15
C ALA A 60 6.63 1.95 3.34
N MET A 61 6.42 2.45 4.55
CA MET A 61 5.38 3.45 4.84
C MET A 61 5.60 4.72 4.01
N ALA A 62 6.83 5.23 3.95
CA ALA A 62 7.14 6.47 3.26
C ALA A 62 6.87 6.40 1.75
N ILE A 63 7.07 5.23 1.13
CA ILE A 63 6.93 5.07 -0.32
C ILE A 63 5.59 4.46 -0.75
N THR A 64 4.77 3.93 0.18
CA THR A 64 3.56 3.14 -0.16
C THR A 64 2.55 3.89 -1.03
N THR A 65 2.43 5.21 -0.88
CA THR A 65 1.53 6.06 -1.68
C THR A 65 2.17 6.58 -2.97
N LYS A 66 3.46 6.31 -3.17
CA LYS A 66 4.30 6.85 -4.25
C LYS A 66 4.78 5.79 -5.22
N ILE A 67 4.54 4.53 -4.92
CA ILE A 67 4.78 3.41 -5.81
C ILE A 67 3.48 2.68 -6.13
N ARG A 68 3.44 2.04 -7.28
CA ARG A 68 2.41 1.09 -7.69
C ARG A 68 3.08 -0.24 -7.93
N ILE A 69 2.60 -1.30 -7.28
CA ILE A 69 3.12 -2.65 -7.48
C ILE A 69 2.11 -3.43 -8.31
N ASP A 70 2.56 -4.01 -9.42
CA ASP A 70 1.80 -5.02 -10.15
C ASP A 70 1.79 -6.33 -9.37
N SER A 71 1.00 -6.35 -8.30
CA SER A 71 0.93 -7.47 -7.37
C SER A 71 0.41 -8.75 -8.03
N LYS A 72 -0.34 -8.64 -9.13
CA LYS A 72 -0.85 -9.81 -9.85
C LYS A 72 0.27 -10.56 -10.57
N ASN A 73 1.17 -9.83 -11.22
CA ASN A 73 2.28 -10.45 -11.93
C ASN A 73 3.47 -10.77 -11.00
N LEU A 74 3.71 -9.93 -9.98
CA LEU A 74 4.70 -10.23 -8.94
C LEU A 74 4.33 -11.50 -8.14
N ALA A 75 3.04 -11.78 -7.94
CA ALA A 75 2.61 -13.02 -7.29
C ALA A 75 2.90 -14.31 -8.10
N GLN A 76 3.32 -14.20 -9.37
CA GLN A 76 3.60 -15.35 -10.23
C GLN A 76 5.06 -15.83 -10.13
N ILE A 77 5.96 -15.03 -9.56
CA ILE A 77 7.33 -15.45 -9.31
C ILE A 77 7.45 -16.15 -7.95
N ASP A 78 8.49 -16.96 -7.79
CA ASP A 78 8.76 -17.61 -6.51
C ASP A 78 9.33 -16.61 -5.50
N LEU A 79 8.54 -16.33 -4.46
CA LEU A 79 8.89 -15.44 -3.35
C LEU A 79 9.17 -16.22 -2.05
N SER A 80 9.22 -17.56 -2.09
CA SER A 80 9.50 -18.40 -0.91
C SER A 80 10.91 -18.18 -0.37
N SER A 81 11.85 -17.88 -1.27
CA SER A 81 13.16 -17.32 -0.96
C SER A 81 13.24 -15.85 -1.37
N GLU A 82 14.21 -15.14 -0.82
CA GLU A 82 14.42 -13.74 -1.14
C GLU A 82 14.79 -13.55 -2.64
N PRO A 83 13.99 -12.81 -3.42
CA PRO A 83 14.25 -12.61 -4.84
C PRO A 83 15.40 -11.63 -5.08
N LEU A 84 15.94 -11.63 -6.30
CA LEU A 84 16.83 -10.56 -6.74
C LEU A 84 16.02 -9.29 -7.06
N TRP A 85 16.64 -8.13 -6.90
CA TRP A 85 15.98 -6.87 -7.23
C TRP A 85 15.54 -6.79 -8.70
N GLU A 86 16.34 -7.32 -9.63
CA GLU A 86 16.00 -7.31 -11.06
C GLU A 86 14.77 -8.16 -11.40
N ASP A 87 14.39 -9.11 -10.55
CA ASP A 87 13.16 -9.89 -10.70
C ASP A 87 11.93 -9.13 -10.17
N VAL A 88 12.11 -8.24 -9.18
CA VAL A 88 11.01 -7.48 -8.55
C VAL A 88 10.76 -6.16 -9.28
N LYS A 89 11.82 -5.44 -9.64
CA LYS A 89 11.82 -4.10 -10.23
C LYS A 89 10.90 -3.92 -11.44
N PRO A 90 10.75 -4.88 -12.38
CA PRO A 90 9.83 -4.73 -13.52
C PRO A 90 8.37 -4.54 -13.11
N PHE A 91 7.99 -4.97 -11.91
CA PHE A 91 6.63 -4.89 -11.37
C PHE A 91 6.38 -3.60 -10.57
N VAL A 92 7.35 -2.70 -10.47
CA VAL A 92 7.28 -1.48 -9.66
C VAL A 92 7.18 -0.24 -10.54
N GLY A 93 6.03 0.43 -10.51
CA GLY A 93 5.86 1.77 -11.04
C GLY A 93 6.13 2.83 -9.98
N VAL A 94 6.85 3.89 -10.32
CA VAL A 94 7.15 5.00 -9.39
C VAL A 94 6.51 6.29 -9.89
N HIS A 95 5.78 6.98 -9.02
CA HIS A 95 5.18 8.28 -9.32
C HIS A 95 6.26 9.32 -9.68
N ALA A 96 5.91 10.24 -10.58
CA ALA A 96 6.86 11.18 -11.16
C ALA A 96 7.58 12.05 -10.12
N ASP A 97 6.88 12.48 -9.06
CA ASP A 97 7.42 13.28 -7.95
C ASP A 97 8.38 12.49 -7.03
N ALA A 98 8.30 11.17 -7.04
CA ALA A 98 9.14 10.28 -6.23
C ALA A 98 10.33 9.67 -6.98
N ARG A 99 10.36 9.75 -8.32
CA ARG A 99 11.37 9.07 -9.15
C ARG A 99 12.80 9.36 -8.76
N ALA A 100 13.15 10.63 -8.52
CA ALA A 100 14.52 11.02 -8.18
C ALA A 100 14.96 10.41 -6.83
N CYS A 101 14.09 10.52 -5.82
CA CYS A 101 14.30 9.95 -4.49
C CYS A 101 14.45 8.43 -4.55
N VAL A 102 13.49 7.72 -5.14
CA VAL A 102 13.53 6.25 -5.25
C VAL A 102 14.72 5.77 -6.08
N THR A 103 15.10 6.49 -7.14
CA THR A 103 16.30 6.15 -7.93
C THR A 103 17.58 6.28 -7.11
N GLN A 104 17.65 7.25 -6.21
CA GLN A 104 18.80 7.40 -5.31
C GLN A 104 18.85 6.25 -4.31
N ILE A 105 17.72 5.93 -3.66
CA ILE A 105 17.61 4.79 -2.74
C ILE A 105 17.98 3.49 -3.46
N MET A 106 17.50 3.28 -4.68
CA MET A 106 17.85 2.11 -5.48
C MET A 106 19.35 1.97 -5.72
N LYS A 107 20.12 3.08 -5.81
CA LYS A 107 21.57 3.06 -6.01
C LYS A 107 22.34 2.79 -4.72
N GLU A 108 21.88 3.35 -3.60
CA GLU A 108 22.66 3.41 -2.37
C GLU A 108 22.15 2.42 -1.29
N ALA A 109 20.87 2.05 -1.33
CA ALA A 109 20.17 1.18 -0.38
C ALA A 109 19.19 0.24 -1.11
N GLN A 110 19.64 -0.42 -2.19
CA GLN A 110 18.80 -1.30 -3.02
C GLN A 110 18.11 -2.41 -2.21
N GLN A 111 18.81 -2.95 -1.23
CA GLN A 111 18.30 -4.04 -0.39
C GLN A 111 17.09 -3.58 0.42
N ASP A 112 17.21 -2.45 1.11
CA ASP A 112 16.14 -1.86 1.90
C ASP A 112 14.94 -1.52 1.02
N LEU A 113 15.17 -0.96 -0.18
CA LEU A 113 14.12 -0.68 -1.15
C LEU A 113 13.39 -1.96 -1.59
N LYS A 114 14.12 -3.04 -1.87
CA LYS A 114 13.53 -4.32 -2.25
C LYS A 114 12.65 -4.86 -1.13
N VAL A 115 13.16 -4.90 0.10
CA VAL A 115 12.39 -5.38 1.26
C VAL A 115 11.14 -4.52 1.43
N ALA A 116 11.27 -3.19 1.43
CA ALA A 116 10.14 -2.27 1.54
C ALA A 116 9.05 -2.50 0.47
N VAL A 117 9.44 -2.72 -0.79
CA VAL A 117 8.51 -3.06 -1.88
C VAL A 117 7.80 -4.39 -1.61
N LEU A 118 8.52 -5.41 -1.14
CA LEU A 118 7.93 -6.71 -0.81
C LEU A 118 6.96 -6.59 0.37
N LEU A 119 7.28 -5.81 1.40
CA LEU A 119 6.37 -5.53 2.52
C LEU A 119 5.06 -4.94 2.03
N ILE A 120 5.11 -3.92 1.17
CA ILE A 120 3.91 -3.30 0.57
C ILE A 120 3.13 -4.31 -0.27
N HIS A 121 3.81 -5.15 -1.06
CA HIS A 121 3.16 -6.20 -1.85
C HIS A 121 2.38 -7.18 -0.97
N PHE A 122 3.03 -7.72 0.06
CA PHE A 122 2.39 -8.67 0.96
C PHE A 122 1.29 -8.01 1.80
N TYR A 123 1.47 -6.74 2.18
CA TYR A 123 0.45 -5.99 2.91
C TYR A 123 -0.81 -5.76 2.07
N ASN A 124 -0.67 -5.33 0.82
CA ASN A 124 -1.80 -5.15 -0.10
C ASN A 124 -2.57 -6.45 -0.34
N ARG A 125 -1.87 -7.59 -0.28
CA ARG A 125 -2.50 -8.91 -0.34
C ARG A 125 -3.09 -9.32 1.00
N TYR A 126 -2.49 -8.92 2.11
CA TYR A 126 -2.94 -9.16 3.48
C TYR A 126 -4.23 -8.41 3.82
N ASP A 127 -4.31 -7.14 3.49
CA ASP A 127 -5.49 -6.29 3.66
C ASP A 127 -6.41 -6.31 2.43
N ALA A 128 -6.37 -7.35 1.61
CA ALA A 128 -7.44 -7.64 0.65
C ALA A 128 -8.74 -8.05 1.39
N THR A 129 -9.16 -7.27 2.38
CA THR A 129 -10.55 -6.86 2.54
C THR A 129 -10.90 -6.14 1.23
N PRO A 130 -11.96 -6.54 0.50
CA PRO A 130 -12.31 -5.84 -0.73
C PRO A 130 -12.57 -4.39 -0.36
N LEU A 131 -11.71 -3.47 -0.83
CA LEU A 131 -12.09 -2.07 -0.97
C LEU A 131 -13.36 -2.13 -1.81
N LYS A 132 -14.53 -1.92 -1.18
CA LYS A 132 -15.72 -1.58 -1.93
C LYS A 132 -15.30 -0.36 -2.72
N ALA A 133 -15.11 -0.53 -4.02
CA ALA A 133 -15.23 0.59 -4.93
C ALA A 133 -16.54 1.24 -4.54
N GLU A 134 -16.49 2.51 -4.12
CA GLU A 134 -17.69 3.31 -4.18
C GLU A 134 -18.18 3.17 -5.62
N GLU A 135 -19.30 2.46 -5.80
CA GLU A 135 -20.12 2.62 -6.98
C GLU A 135 -20.56 4.07 -6.90
N VAL A 136 -19.80 4.93 -7.57
CA VAL A 136 -20.22 6.28 -7.90
C VAL A 136 -21.35 6.09 -8.90
N ASP A 137 -22.55 5.88 -8.38
CA ASP A 137 -23.79 5.84 -9.15
C ASP A 137 -24.11 7.29 -9.52
N VAL A 138 -23.47 7.77 -10.59
CA VAL A 138 -23.85 9.01 -11.24
C VAL A 138 -24.68 8.66 -12.46
N GLU A 139 -25.83 9.34 -12.54
CA GLU A 139 -26.79 9.47 -13.63
C GLU A 139 -27.99 8.50 -13.55
N GLN A 140 -29.25 8.94 -13.45
CA GLN A 140 -29.84 10.15 -14.03
C GLN A 140 -31.19 10.49 -13.33
N ILE A 141 -31.44 11.79 -13.20
CA ILE A 141 -32.72 12.42 -12.88
C ILE A 141 -33.63 12.34 -14.10
N ASP A 142 -34.89 11.93 -13.93
CA ASP A 142 -36.13 12.55 -14.49
C ASP A 142 -37.32 11.61 -14.17
N ASP A 143 -38.20 11.91 -13.21
CA ASP A 143 -39.32 12.88 -13.21
C ASP A 143 -40.62 12.31 -13.81
N TYR A 144 -41.72 12.60 -13.08
CA TYR A 144 -43.15 12.44 -13.37
C TYR A 144 -43.94 11.15 -13.11
N ASN A 145 -45.07 11.42 -12.41
CA ASN A 145 -46.36 10.75 -12.30
C ASN A 145 -46.45 9.45 -11.49
N SER A 146 -47.53 9.18 -10.74
CA SER A 146 -48.73 9.91 -10.28
C SER A 146 -49.49 8.88 -9.44
N ASP A 147 -50.01 9.31 -8.29
CA ASP A 147 -51.18 8.81 -7.55
C ASP A 147 -51.40 7.29 -7.42
N ASP A 148 -51.42 6.79 -6.17
CA ASP A 148 -52.70 6.37 -5.62
C ASP A 148 -52.71 6.35 -4.08
N TYR A 149 -53.77 6.94 -3.53
CA TYR A 149 -54.14 6.95 -2.12
C TYR A 149 -54.57 5.54 -1.67
N ASP A 150 -54.13 5.10 -0.48
CA ASP A 150 -54.99 4.32 0.42
C ASP A 150 -54.50 4.43 1.89
N GLU A 151 -55.02 5.43 2.61
CA GLU A 151 -54.90 5.52 4.07
C GLU A 151 -55.86 4.52 4.73
N ASN A 152 -55.31 3.41 5.21
CA ASN A 152 -56.00 2.54 6.17
C ASN A 152 -55.69 3.02 7.61
N TYR A 153 -56.61 3.78 8.22
CA TYR A 153 -57.27 3.54 9.54
C TYR A 153 -57.90 4.82 10.12
#